data_AF-A0A9Q0RZ34-F1
#
_entry.id   AF-A0A9Q0RZ34-F1
#
_cell.length_a   1.000
_cell.length_b   1.000
_cell.length_c   1.000
_cell.angle_alpha   90.00
_cell.angle_beta   90.00
_cell.angle_gamma   90.00
#
_symmetry.space_group_name_H-M   'P 1'
#
loop_
_entity.id
_entity.type
_entity.pdbx_description
1 polymer ?
#
loop_
_entity_poly.entity_id
_entity_poly.type
_entity_poly.pdbx_seq_one_letter_code
_entity_poly.pdbx_strand_id
1 'polypeptide(L)' 'ETDSSLSENLKVTTVRFIAHNDCNATLASFGGTTINNLCTLGTIGTTTPDFCLGDEGGPLIQDDRIVGIASWSPRC' A
#
# COMPACT_ATOMS: atom_id res chain seq x y z
N GLU A 1 17.11 -5.12 1.31
CA GLU A 1 18.44 -4.54 1.55
C GLU A 1 19.18 -4.34 0.22
N THR A 2 18.70 -3.38 -0.59
CA THR A 2 19.45 -2.78 -1.70
C THR A 2 19.19 -1.29 -1.60
N ASP A 3 20.27 -0.57 -1.34
CA ASP A 3 20.39 0.89 -1.32
C ASP A 3 19.73 1.51 -2.57
N SER A 4 18.59 2.16 -2.38
CA SER A 4 18.06 3.13 -3.34
C SER A 4 17.64 4.34 -2.54
N SER A 5 18.35 5.45 -2.71
CA SER A 5 18.01 6.70 -2.02
C SER A 5 16.54 7.03 -2.23
N LEU A 6 15.88 7.52 -1.17
CA LEU A 6 14.53 8.06 -1.26
C LEU A 6 14.48 9.09 -2.41
N SER A 7 13.36 9.13 -3.13
CA SER A 7 13.23 10.06 -4.24
C SER A 7 13.20 11.49 -3.72
N GLU A 8 13.96 12.39 -4.36
CA GLU A 8 13.91 13.83 -4.08
C GLU A 8 12.58 14.48 -4.49
N ASN A 9 11.80 13.79 -5.33
CA ASN A 9 10.52 14.26 -5.83
C ASN A 9 9.39 13.40 -5.27
N LEU A 10 8.34 14.05 -4.78
CA LEU A 10 7.13 13.38 -4.30
C LEU A 10 6.56 12.47 -5.41
N LYS A 11 6.23 11.24 -5.02
CA LYS A 11 5.64 10.23 -5.91
C LYS A 11 4.16 10.04 -5.58
N VAL A 12 3.41 9.65 -6.60
CA VAL A 12 2.00 9.31 -6.49
C VAL A 12 1.71 8.13 -7.40
N THR A 13 0.83 7.26 -6.94
CA THR A 13 0.28 6.17 -7.74
C THR A 13 -1.20 6.02 -7.44
N THR A 14 -1.96 5.50 -8.39
CA THR A 14 -3.37 5.14 -8.18
C THR A 14 -3.45 3.66 -7.87
N VAL A 15 -4.25 3.34 -6.86
CA VAL A 15 -4.47 1.97 -6.40
C VAL A 15 -5.96 1.68 -6.35
N ARG A 16 -6.32 0.39 -6.36
CA ARG A 16 -7.68 -0.06 -6.09
C ARG A 16 -7.76 -0.75 -4.73
N PHE A 17 -8.93 -0.69 -4.11
CA PHE A 17 -9.20 -1.47 -2.90
C PHE A 17 -9.29 -2.97 -3.20
N ILE A 18 -8.78 -3.76 -2.26
CA ILE A 18 -9.01 -5.20 -2.19
C ILE A 18 -10.02 -5.45 -1.07
N ALA A 19 -10.98 -6.34 -1.30
CA ALA A 19 -11.93 -6.72 -0.28
C ALA A 19 -11.19 -7.27 0.96
N HIS A 20 -11.63 -6.87 2.15
CA HIS A 20 -10.92 -7.18 3.39
C HIS A 20 -10.67 -8.68 3.57
N ASN A 21 -11.65 -9.53 3.25
CA ASN A 21 -11.53 -10.99 3.35
C ASN A 21 -10.43 -11.54 2.42
N ASP A 22 -10.38 -11.07 1.17
CA ASP A 22 -9.37 -11.50 0.19
C ASP A 22 -7.97 -11.06 0.63
N CYS A 23 -7.86 -9.85 1.17
CA CYS A 23 -6.61 -9.35 1.69
C CYS A 23 -6.14 -10.16 2.92
N ASN A 24 -7.04 -10.37 3.89
CA ASN A 24 -6.72 -11.12 5.09
C ASN A 24 -6.27 -12.56 4.76
N ALA A 25 -6.93 -13.21 3.78
CA ALA A 25 -6.52 -14.51 3.28
C ALA A 25 -5.15 -14.47 2.60
N THR A 26 -4.88 -13.45 1.78
CA THR A 26 -3.60 -13.28 1.07
C THR A 26 -2.43 -13.04 2.03
N LEU A 27 -2.68 -12.32 3.13
CA LEU A 27 -1.67 -11.96 4.12
C LEU A 27 -1.61 -12.93 5.32
N ALA A 28 -2.30 -14.07 5.26
CA ALA A 28 -2.37 -15.02 6.37
C ALA A 28 -0.98 -15.51 6.83
N SER A 29 -0.03 -15.68 5.91
CA SER A 29 1.35 -16.08 6.25
C SER A 29 2.14 -15.00 7.01
N PHE A 30 1.67 -13.76 6.97
CA PHE A 30 2.26 -12.60 7.68
C PHE A 30 1.47 -12.24 8.95
N GLY A 31 0.53 -13.09 9.39
CA GLY A 31 -0.34 -12.84 10.54
C GLY A 31 -1.70 -12.25 10.19
N GLY A 32 -2.02 -12.09 8.91
CA GLY A 32 -3.30 -11.56 8.42
C GLY A 32 -3.44 -10.06 8.63
N THR A 33 -4.68 -9.59 8.57
CA THR A 33 -5.05 -8.19 8.79
C THR A 33 -6.18 -8.07 9.81
N THR A 34 -6.38 -6.87 10.34
CA THR A 34 -7.49 -6.54 11.24
C THR A 34 -8.56 -5.73 10.52
N ILE A 35 -9.76 -5.62 11.09
CA ILE A 35 -10.85 -4.80 10.54
C ILE A 35 -10.47 -3.32 10.31
N ASN A 36 -9.41 -2.84 10.98
CA ASN A 36 -8.89 -1.48 10.84
C ASN A 36 -7.88 -1.34 9.70
N ASN A 37 -7.53 -2.43 9.01
CA ASN A 37 -6.61 -2.41 7.89
C ASN A 37 -7.37 -2.43 6.57
N LEU A 38 -6.92 -1.56 5.68
CA LEU A 38 -7.36 -1.49 4.30
C LEU A 38 -6.21 -1.92 3.40
N CYS A 39 -6.51 -2.72 2.38
CA CYS A 39 -5.50 -3.20 1.46
C CYS A 39 -5.74 -2.63 0.08
N THR A 40 -4.63 -2.24 -0.54
CA THR A 40 -4.63 -1.61 -1.85
C THR A 40 -3.71 -2.38 -2.79
N LEU A 41 -4.00 -2.29 -4.09
CA LEU A 41 -3.14 -2.84 -5.12
C LEU A 41 -3.01 -1.83 -6.26
N GLY A 42 -1.80 -1.40 -6.56
CA GLY A 42 -1.55 -0.62 -7.76
C GLY A 42 -1.48 -1.52 -9.00
N THR A 43 -1.87 -1.00 -10.15
CA THR A 43 -1.72 -1.70 -11.42
C THR A 43 -1.43 -0.67 -12.51
N ILE A 44 -0.20 -0.67 -13.04
CA ILE A 44 0.22 0.20 -14.15
C ILE A 44 0.80 -0.69 -15.24
N GLY A 45 0.01 -0.99 -16.27
CA GLY A 45 0.41 -1.94 -17.31
C GLY A 45 0.70 -3.33 -16.72
N THR A 46 1.95 -3.78 -16.81
CA THR A 46 2.41 -5.07 -16.25
C THR A 46 3.03 -4.93 -14.85
N THR A 47 3.13 -3.72 -14.29
CA THR A 47 3.72 -3.48 -12.97
C THR A 47 2.64 -3.36 -11.90
N THR A 48 3.02 -3.73 -10.67
CA THR A 48 2.16 -3.67 -9.49
C THR A 48 2.80 -2.70 -8.48
N PRO A 49 2.68 -1.38 -8.70
CA PRO A 49 3.23 -0.42 -7.75
C PRO A 49 2.53 -0.55 -6.40
N ASP A 50 3.30 -0.39 -5.34
CA ASP A 50 2.86 -0.36 -3.95
C ASP A 50 3.60 0.77 -3.23
N PHE A 51 3.14 1.13 -2.03
CA PHE A 51 3.96 1.98 -1.15
C PHE A 51 5.14 1.17 -0.61
N CYS A 52 6.23 1.84 -0.25
CA CYS A 52 7.43 1.19 0.26
C CYS A 52 7.98 1.87 1.51
N LEU A 53 9.16 1.41 1.95
CA LEU A 53 9.95 2.02 3.01
C LEU A 53 10.15 3.52 2.73
N GLY A 54 9.81 4.35 3.70
CA GLY A 54 9.83 5.81 3.61
C GLY A 54 8.48 6.44 3.24
N ASP A 55 7.52 5.65 2.77
CA ASP A 55 6.14 6.11 2.52
C ASP A 55 5.24 5.95 3.75
N GLU A 56 5.72 5.33 4.84
CA GLU A 56 4.92 5.10 6.05
C GLU A 56 4.38 6.42 6.63
N GLY A 57 3.10 6.42 7.02
CA GLY A 57 2.41 7.64 7.44
C GLY A 57 1.86 8.48 6.29
N GLY A 58 2.21 8.17 5.03
CA GLY A 58 1.68 8.82 3.84
C GLY A 58 0.16 8.63 3.67
N PRO A 59 -0.56 9.61 3.09
CA PRO A 59 -2.01 9.56 2.98
C PRO A 59 -2.48 8.71 1.79
N LEU A 60 -3.52 7.91 2.00
CA LEU A 60 -4.35 7.35 0.94
C LEU A 60 -5.60 8.22 0.78
N ILE A 61 -5.82 8.75 -0.43
CA ILE A 61 -6.85 9.76 -0.70
C ILE A 61 -7.88 9.21 -1.68
N GLN A 62 -9.17 9.43 -1.37
CA GLN A 62 -10.30 9.20 -2.26
C GLN A 62 -11.28 10.36 -2.14
N ASP A 63 -11.70 10.93 -3.28
CA ASP A 63 -12.65 12.05 -3.34
C ASP A 63 -12.30 13.21 -2.38
N ASP A 64 -11.03 13.65 -2.45
CA ASP A 64 -10.43 14.70 -1.62
C ASP A 64 -10.49 14.46 -0.10
N ARG A 65 -10.67 13.19 0.32
CA ARG A 65 -10.65 12.78 1.74
C ARG A 65 -9.56 11.76 1.99
N ILE A 66 -8.88 11.88 3.13
CA ILE A 66 -7.96 10.85 3.61
C ILE A 66 -8.81 9.67 4.11
N VAL A 67 -8.65 8.52 3.47
CA VAL A 67 -9.36 7.27 3.79
C VAL A 67 -8.46 6.21 4.41
N GLY A 68 -7.15 6.45 4.41
CA GLY A 68 -6.18 5.54 4.99
C GLY A 68 -4.81 6.21 5.16
N ILE A 69 -3.94 5.51 5.88
CA ILE A 69 -2.56 5.90 6.15
C ILE A 69 -1.69 4.69 5.80
N ALA A 70 -0.63 4.89 5.02
CA ALA A 70 0.34 3.85 4.70
C ALA A 70 0.92 3.28 5.99
N SER A 71 0.86 1.96 6.15
CA SER A 71 1.14 1.29 7.42
C SER A 71 2.24 0.24 7.29
N TRP A 72 1.99 -0.85 6.59
CA TRP A 72 2.96 -1.92 6.37
C TRP A 72 2.62 -2.71 5.13
N SER A 73 3.63 -3.17 4.42
CA SER A 73 3.50 -4.11 3.31
C SER A 73 4.55 -5.20 3.46
N PRO A 74 4.25 -6.47 3.13
CA PRO A 74 5.26 -7.52 3.15
C PRO A 74 6.30 -7.36 2.04
N ARG A 75 6.04 -6.51 1.02
CA ARG A 75 6.91 -6.34 -0.13
C ARG A 75 6.81 -4.94 -0.74
N CYS A 76 7.93 -4.54 -1.33
CA CYS A 76 8.04 -3.65 -2.46
C CYS A 76 8.83 -4.41 -3.54
#